data_AF-A0A3M1S6V1-F1
#
_entry.id   AF-A0A3M1S6V1-F1
#
_cell.length_a   1.000
_cell.length_b   1.000
_cell.length_c   1.000
_cell.angle_alpha   90.00
_cell.angle_beta   90.00
_cell.angle_gamma   90.00
#
_symmetry.space_group_name_H-M   'P 1'
#
loop_
_entity.id
_entity.type
_entity.pdbx_description
1 polymer ?
#
loop_
_entity_poly.entity_id
_entity_poly.type
_entity_poly.pdbx_seq_one_letter_code
_entity_poly.pdbx_strand_id
1 'polypeptide(L)'
;FAVEQVDRLALRSKTRGRVVVDPSRLRSVPSPVVREWLHAIWVEQGWPLRDMSARHWHRLEIAMQEAAEPPTRNRGLLTLPGEVDVRRDGDVIVITRRPTPEHAT
;
A
#
# COMPACT_ATOMS: atom_id res chain seq x y z
N PHE A 1 -9.04 -14.06 -9.84
CA PHE A 1 -8.63 -12.65 -9.97
C PHE A 1 -7.11 -12.60 -10.04
N ALA A 2 -6.55 -12.09 -11.13
CA ALA A 2 -5.10 -11.98 -11.31
C ALA A 2 -4.58 -10.63 -10.77
N VAL A 3 -3.31 -10.58 -10.34
CA VAL A 3 -2.64 -9.37 -9.84
C VAL A 3 -2.74 -8.20 -10.82
N GLU A 4 -2.54 -8.46 -12.12
CA GLU A 4 -2.66 -7.45 -13.19
C GLU A 4 -4.06 -6.85 -13.34
N GLN A 5 -5.10 -7.58 -12.94
CA GLN A 5 -6.47 -7.07 -12.95
C GLN A 5 -6.69 -6.11 -11.77
N VAL A 6 -6.10 -6.42 -10.61
CA VAL A 6 -6.16 -5.55 -9.43
C VAL A 6 -5.39 -4.26 -9.68
N ASP A 7 -4.23 -4.35 -10.33
CA ASP A 7 -3.41 -3.18 -10.67
C ASP A 7 -4.20 -2.19 -11.55
N ARG A 8 -4.76 -2.66 -12.68
CA ARG A 8 -5.60 -1.81 -13.55
C ARG A 8 -6.84 -1.23 -12.86
N LEU A 9 -7.36 -1.93 -11.87
CA LEU A 9 -8.60 -1.59 -11.20
C LEU A 9 -8.39 -0.54 -10.08
N ALA A 10 -7.36 -0.71 -9.26
CA ALA A 10 -7.18 0.03 -8.02
C ALA A 10 -5.97 0.98 -8.03
N LEU A 11 -4.96 0.76 -8.90
CA LEU A 11 -3.80 1.64 -8.96
C LEU A 11 -4.16 2.95 -9.67
N ARG A 12 -4.00 4.08 -8.97
CA ARG A 12 -4.24 5.41 -9.53
C ARG A 12 -2.98 6.05 -10.09
N SER A 13 -1.85 5.87 -9.40
CA SER A 13 -0.55 6.31 -9.89
C SER A 13 0.57 5.52 -9.21
N LYS A 14 1.67 5.32 -9.91
CA LYS A 14 2.88 4.66 -9.39
C LYS A 14 4.10 5.39 -9.92
N THR A 15 4.87 5.98 -9.02
CA THR A 15 6.17 6.61 -9.30
C THR A 15 7.20 6.02 -8.35
N ARG A 16 8.49 6.26 -8.59
CA ARG A 16 9.54 5.76 -7.69
C ARG A 16 9.33 6.29 -6.27
N GLY A 17 9.14 5.38 -5.31
CA GLY A 17 8.97 5.70 -3.90
C GLY A 17 7.57 6.17 -3.52
N ARG A 18 6.60 6.19 -4.45
CA ARG A 18 5.22 6.63 -4.17
C ARG A 18 4.20 5.86 -4.99
N VAL A 19 3.20 5.30 -4.30
CA VAL A 19 2.10 4.54 -4.88
C VAL A 19 0.79 5.13 -4.36
N VAL A 20 -0.18 5.33 -5.25
CA VAL A 20 -1.52 5.83 -4.92
C VAL A 20 -2.55 4.79 -5.34
N VAL A 21 -3.37 4.38 -4.39
CA VAL A 21 -4.35 3.30 -4.51
C VAL A 21 -5.75 3.84 -4.22
N ASP A 22 -6.73 3.42 -5.00
CA ASP A 22 -8.15 3.58 -4.69
C ASP A 22 -8.67 2.33 -3.95
N PRO A 23 -8.77 2.38 -2.61
CA PRO A 23 -9.16 1.22 -1.81
C PRO A 23 -10.64 0.83 -2.03
N SER A 24 -11.50 1.74 -2.50
CA SER A 24 -12.92 1.42 -2.78
C SER A 24 -13.05 0.32 -3.84
N ARG A 25 -12.06 0.23 -4.74
CA ARG A 25 -12.00 -0.76 -5.82
C ARG A 25 -11.52 -2.14 -5.36
N LEU A 26 -11.04 -2.25 -4.12
CA LEU A 26 -10.55 -3.50 -3.52
C LEU A 26 -11.63 -4.27 -2.73
N ARG A 27 -12.81 -3.67 -2.49
CA ARG A 27 -13.89 -4.28 -1.68
C ARG A 27 -14.29 -5.68 -2.13
N SER A 28 -14.35 -5.91 -3.45
CA SER A 28 -14.75 -7.18 -4.05
C SER A 28 -13.56 -8.09 -4.38
N VAL A 29 -12.34 -7.66 -4.07
CA VAL A 29 -11.13 -8.42 -4.39
C VAL A 29 -10.80 -9.32 -3.19
N PRO A 30 -10.63 -10.64 -3.41
CA PRO A 30 -10.26 -11.54 -2.32
C PRO A 30 -8.94 -11.13 -1.66
N SER A 31 -8.94 -11.13 -0.33
CA SER A 31 -7.78 -10.85 0.54
C SER A 31 -6.44 -11.44 0.05
N PRO A 32 -6.34 -12.73 -0.31
CA PRO A 32 -5.08 -13.29 -0.80
C PRO A 32 -4.58 -12.63 -2.08
N VAL A 33 -5.48 -12.23 -2.98
CA VAL A 33 -5.11 -11.55 -4.24
C VAL A 33 -4.62 -10.13 -3.96
N VAL A 34 -5.25 -9.41 -3.03
CA VAL A 34 -4.79 -8.08 -2.59
C VAL A 34 -3.38 -8.19 -2.01
N ARG A 35 -3.11 -9.22 -1.19
CA ARG A 35 -1.79 -9.45 -0.60
C ARG A 35 -0.71 -9.71 -1.67
N GLU A 36 -0.98 -10.58 -2.63
CA GLU A 36 -0.05 -10.86 -3.73
C GLU A 36 0.21 -9.61 -4.58
N TRP A 37 -0.81 -8.81 -4.84
CA TRP A 37 -0.67 -7.55 -5.57
C TRP A 37 0.15 -6.51 -4.80
N LEU A 38 -0.08 -6.36 -3.49
CA LEU A 38 0.74 -5.49 -2.63
C LEU A 38 2.20 -5.95 -2.59
N HIS A 39 2.44 -7.26 -2.57
CA HIS A 39 3.78 -7.83 -2.62
C HIS A 39 4.47 -7.49 -3.96
N ALA A 40 3.77 -7.64 -5.09
CA ALA A 40 4.29 -7.26 -6.40
C ALA A 40 4.68 -5.77 -6.46
N ILE A 41 3.81 -4.88 -5.98
CA ILE A 41 4.12 -3.44 -5.86
C ILE A 41 5.38 -3.22 -5.02
N TRP A 42 5.49 -3.89 -3.87
CA TRP A 42 6.62 -3.72 -2.96
C TRP A 42 7.95 -4.09 -3.62
N VAL A 43 7.97 -5.21 -4.35
CA VAL A 43 9.13 -5.70 -5.11
C VAL A 43 9.50 -4.72 -6.21
N GLU A 44 8.53 -4.26 -7.01
CA GLU A 44 8.76 -3.32 -8.11
C GLU A 44 9.29 -1.97 -7.63
N GLN A 45 8.88 -1.53 -6.45
CA GLN A 45 9.39 -0.30 -5.83
C GLN A 45 10.80 -0.45 -5.22
N GLY A 46 11.33 -1.67 -5.17
CA GLY A 46 12.61 -1.97 -4.53
C GLY A 46 12.58 -1.72 -3.02
N TRP A 47 11.42 -1.90 -2.38
CA TRP A 47 11.28 -1.71 -0.93
C TRP A 47 11.78 -2.95 -0.17
N PRO A 48 12.26 -2.80 1.08
CA PRO A 48 12.87 -3.91 1.81
C PRO A 48 11.88 -5.04 2.12
N LEU A 49 12.19 -6.25 1.66
CA LEU A 49 11.36 -7.44 1.92
C LEU A 49 11.76 -8.18 3.19
N ARG A 50 13.05 -8.15 3.56
CA ARG A 50 13.59 -8.97 4.67
C ARG A 50 12.93 -8.68 6.02
N ASP A 51 12.49 -7.44 6.23
CA ASP A 51 11.88 -7.00 7.48
C ASP A 51 10.34 -7.08 7.45
N MET A 52 9.76 -7.41 6.29
CA MET A 52 8.32 -7.54 6.12
C MET A 52 7.83 -8.91 6.63
N SER A 53 7.55 -8.98 7.93
CA SER A 53 6.89 -10.13 8.56
C SER A 53 5.46 -10.36 8.05
N ALA A 54 4.93 -11.58 8.24
CA ALA A 54 3.52 -11.90 7.96
C ALA A 54 2.53 -10.94 8.67
N ARG A 55 2.88 -10.48 9.88
CA ARG A 55 2.08 -9.49 10.62
C ARG A 55 2.04 -8.13 9.92
N HIS A 56 3.15 -7.69 9.32
CA HIS A 56 3.21 -6.44 8.55
C HIS A 56 2.32 -6.53 7.31
N TRP A 57 2.41 -7.63 6.56
CA TRP A 57 1.54 -7.88 5.40
C TRP A 57 0.06 -7.91 5.77
N HIS A 58 -0.28 -8.61 6.85
CA HIS A 58 -1.66 -8.69 7.31
C HIS A 58 -2.23 -7.32 7.73
N ARG A 59 -1.43 -6.49 8.42
CA ARG A 59 -1.85 -5.12 8.78
C ARG A 59 -2.03 -4.23 7.55
N LEU A 60 -1.14 -4.33 6.57
CA LEU A 60 -1.27 -3.57 5.32
C LEU A 60 -2.53 -3.96 4.55
N GLU A 61 -2.82 -5.26 4.48
CA GLU A 61 -4.03 -5.78 3.86
C GLU A 61 -5.31 -5.27 4.56
N ILE A 62 -5.36 -5.36 5.89
CA ILE A 62 -6.48 -4.83 6.69
C ILE A 62 -6.65 -3.33 6.41
N ALA A 63 -5.55 -2.56 6.42
CA ALA A 63 -5.60 -1.13 6.14
C ALA A 63 -6.17 -0.81 4.75
N MET A 64 -5.88 -1.62 3.73
CA MET A 64 -6.45 -1.47 2.38
C MET A 64 -7.95 -1.75 2.35
N GLN A 65 -8.40 -2.77 3.07
CA GLN A 65 -9.81 -3.16 3.14
C GLN A 65 -10.63 -2.18 3.99
N GLU A 66 -10.14 -1.79 5.16
CA GLU A 66 -10.79 -0.78 6.02
C GLU A 66 -10.85 0.58 5.33
N ALA A 67 -9.82 0.94 4.57
CA ALA A 67 -9.86 2.19 3.83
C ALA A 67 -10.88 2.18 2.68
N ALA A 68 -11.40 1.01 2.30
CA ALA A 68 -12.49 0.95 1.36
C ALA A 68 -13.80 1.48 1.98
N GLU A 69 -13.92 1.49 3.31
CA GLU A 69 -15.07 2.02 4.06
C GLU A 69 -15.05 3.56 4.20
N PRO A 70 -16.22 4.18 4.45
CA PRO A 70 -16.33 5.62 4.67
C PRO A 70 -15.40 6.09 5.80
N PRO A 71 -14.82 7.30 5.70
CA PRO A 71 -13.75 7.72 6.60
C PRO A 71 -14.22 7.84 8.06
N THR A 72 -13.84 6.87 8.89
CA THR A 72 -13.99 6.92 10.35
C THR A 72 -12.71 7.46 11.00
N ARG A 73 -12.47 8.78 10.91
CA ARG A 73 -11.46 9.55 11.67
C ARG A 73 -9.99 9.05 11.78
N ASN A 74 -9.58 7.94 11.17
CA ASN A 74 -8.23 7.40 11.38
C ASN A 74 -7.22 8.02 10.42
N ARG A 75 -6.51 9.05 10.89
CA ARG A 75 -5.35 9.66 10.21
C ARG A 75 -4.09 8.88 10.56
N GLY A 76 -3.57 8.14 9.57
CA GLY A 76 -2.30 7.41 9.64
C GLY A 76 -2.52 5.92 9.86
N LEU A 77 -2.46 5.12 8.79
CA LEU A 77 -2.83 3.70 8.85
C LEU A 77 -1.70 2.87 9.49
N LEU A 78 -0.45 3.04 9.02
CA LEU A 78 0.73 2.42 9.61
C LEU A 78 2.04 2.92 8.98
N THR A 79 3.14 2.72 9.70
CA THR A 79 4.51 2.74 9.14
C THR A 79 5.02 1.31 9.06
N LEU A 80 5.63 0.98 7.94
CA LEU A 80 6.21 -0.31 7.59
C LEU A 80 7.74 -0.22 7.51
N PRO A 81 8.45 -1.37 7.56
CA PRO A 81 9.90 -1.41 7.41
C PRO A 81 10.41 -0.68 6.16
N GLY A 82 11.63 -0.13 6.26
CA GLY A 82 12.22 0.68 5.19
C GLY A 82 11.68 2.11 5.11
N GLU A 83 11.09 2.62 6.20
CA GLU A 83 10.48 3.96 6.28
C GLU A 83 9.33 4.16 5.27
N VAL A 84 8.58 3.09 5.02
CA VAL A 84 7.42 3.11 4.13
C VAL A 84 6.18 3.49 4.95
N ASP A 85 5.67 4.69 4.74
CA ASP A 85 4.47 5.19 5.39
C ASP A 85 3.24 4.90 4.53
N VAL A 86 2.18 4.43 5.18
CA VAL A 86 0.87 4.18 4.57
C VAL A 86 -0.13 5.15 5.19
N ARG A 87 -0.67 6.04 4.37
CA ARG A 87 -1.55 7.12 4.81
C ARG A 87 -2.80 7.15 3.95
N ARG A 88 -3.94 7.43 4.58
CA ARG A 88 -5.14 7.81 3.84
C ARG A 88 -5.08 9.29 3.50
N ASP A 89 -5.36 9.63 2.26
CA ASP A 89 -5.48 11.00 1.76
C ASP A 89 -6.80 11.13 0.99
N GLY A 90 -7.82 11.70 1.63
CA GLY A 90 -9.20 11.67 1.12
C GLY A 90 -9.69 10.23 0.90
N ASP A 91 -10.01 9.91 -0.35
CA ASP A 91 -10.54 8.61 -0.77
C ASP A 91 -9.47 7.63 -1.24
N VAL A 92 -8.20 8.02 -1.24
CA VAL A 92 -7.09 7.17 -1.67
C VAL A 92 -6.19 6.78 -0.51
N ILE A 93 -5.48 5.66 -0.66
CA ILE A 93 -4.29 5.36 0.13
C ILE A 93 -3.06 5.78 -0.65
N VAL A 94 -2.18 6.49 0.05
CA VAL A 94 -0.85 6.85 -0.41
C VAL A 94 0.16 6.03 0.37
N ILE A 95 0.98 5.26 -0.34
CA ILE A 95 2.12 4.54 0.19
C ILE A 95 3.38 5.28 -0.28
N THR A 96 4.20 5.76 0.65
CA THR A 96 5.40 6.51 0.34
C THR A 96 6.56 6.01 1.15
N ARG A 97 7.70 5.77 0.50
CA ARG A 97 8.96 5.59 1.20
C ARG A 97 9.55 6.98 1.47
N ARG A 98 9.83 7.31 2.72
CA ARG A 98 10.59 8.53 3.01
C ARG A 98 11.96 8.41 2.36
N PRO A 99 12.45 9.45 1.67
CA PRO A 99 13.84 9.48 1.28
C PRO A 99 14.66 9.47 2.58
N THR A 100 15.49 8.45 2.75
CA THR A 100 16.50 8.45 3.81
C THR A 100 17.40 9.67 3.52
N PRO A 101 17.66 10.56 4.50
CA PRO A 101 18.31 11.87 4.27
C PRO A 101 19.80 11.79 3.91
N GLU A 102 20.23 10.81 3.11
CA GLU A 102 21.65 10.48 2.88
C GLU A 102 22.26 11.18 1.65
N HIS A 103 21.50 11.97 0.89
CA HIS A 103 22.03 12.74 -0.26
C HIS A 103 21.36 14.12 -0.41
N ALA A 104 21.21 14.85 0.69
CA ALA A 104 21.12 16.31 0.62
C ALA A 104 22.55 16.87 0.75
N THR A 105 23.29 16.80 -0.35
CA THR A 105 24.58 17.51 -0.48
C THR A 105 24.31 18.92 -0.99
#